data_AF-A0A950RJN5-F1
#
_entry.id   AF-A0A950RJN5-F1
#
_cell.length_a   1.000
_cell.length_b   1.000
_cell.length_c   1.000
_cell.angle_alpha   90.00
_cell.angle_beta   90.00
_cell.angle_gamma   90.00
#
_symmetry.space_group_name_H-M   'P 1'
#
loop_
_entity.id
_entity.type
_entity.pdbx_description
1 polymer ?
#
loop_
_entity_poly.entity_id
_entity_poly.type
_entity_poly.pdbx_seq_one_letter_code
_entity_poly.pdbx_strand_id
1 'polypeptide(L)'
;MAHTRTGRTARGAWARLLAGVAFTSLGLCGCSDFWETITSHDFEFKALYEKPNPLVVLRDSTDGDKRARALRALKEPLRNGGTEQDQQAVLDILTAAATKEPQPLCRLAAIEALGHFQDPRAVEALKSAFFNAGTF
;
A
#
# COMPACT_ATOMS: atom_id res chain seq x y z
N MET A 1 9.27 70.66 -0.90
CA MET A 1 10.27 69.57 -0.92
C MET A 1 9.61 68.32 -0.36
N ALA A 2 9.19 67.39 -1.21
CA ALA A 2 8.55 66.13 -0.81
C ALA A 2 9.51 64.98 -1.15
N HIS A 3 10.10 64.35 -0.13
CA HIS A 3 10.81 63.09 -0.30
C HIS A 3 9.83 61.94 -0.02
N THR A 4 9.35 61.32 -1.09
CA THR A 4 8.59 60.06 -1.05
C THR A 4 9.52 58.90 -0.71
N ARG A 5 9.24 58.21 0.41
CA ARG A 5 9.97 57.05 0.89
C ARG A 5 9.55 55.80 0.10
N THR A 6 10.40 55.33 -0.81
CA THR A 6 10.25 54.04 -1.51
C THR A 6 10.50 52.88 -0.53
N GLY A 7 9.45 52.12 -0.24
CA GLY A 7 9.52 50.93 0.61
C GLY A 7 8.53 49.85 0.18
N ARG A 8 8.78 49.18 -0.96
CA ARG A 8 8.02 48.00 -1.38
C ARG A 8 8.89 47.06 -2.22
N THR A 9 9.56 46.07 -1.62
CA THR A 9 10.00 44.86 -2.37
C THR A 9 10.30 43.62 -1.52
N ALA A 10 10.35 43.67 -0.18
CA ALA A 10 10.69 42.45 0.58
C ALA A 10 9.54 41.41 0.62
N ARG A 11 8.29 41.84 0.80
CA ARG A 11 7.16 40.90 1.08
C ARG A 11 6.80 39.97 -0.09
N GLY A 12 7.05 40.38 -1.34
CA GLY A 12 6.71 39.58 -2.53
C GLY A 12 7.68 38.44 -2.82
N ALA A 13 8.96 38.60 -2.46
CA ALA A 13 9.99 37.57 -2.66
C ALA A 13 9.80 36.40 -1.68
N TRP A 14 9.50 36.71 -0.41
CA TRP A 14 9.21 35.71 0.61
C TRP A 14 7.92 34.94 0.32
N ALA A 15 6.88 35.60 -0.19
CA ALA A 15 5.65 34.93 -0.61
C ALA A 15 5.88 33.91 -1.75
N ARG A 16 6.75 34.23 -2.71
CA ARG A 16 7.11 33.32 -3.81
C ARG A 16 7.98 32.14 -3.34
N LEU A 17 8.90 32.39 -2.41
CA LEU A 17 9.71 31.32 -1.80
C LEU A 17 8.86 30.38 -0.95
N LEU A 18 7.94 30.91 -0.13
CA LEU A 18 7.02 30.09 0.66
C LEU A 18 6.05 29.30 -0.22
N ALA A 19 5.57 29.88 -1.33
CA ALA A 19 4.74 29.16 -2.30
C ALA A 19 5.52 28.04 -3.02
N GLY A 20 6.79 28.27 -3.36
CA GLY A 20 7.67 27.26 -3.96
C GLY A 20 7.94 26.09 -3.00
N VAL A 21 8.25 26.40 -1.74
CA VAL A 21 8.48 25.39 -0.69
C VAL A 21 7.20 24.58 -0.41
N ALA A 22 6.05 25.24 -0.35
CA ALA A 22 4.76 24.57 -0.16
C ALA A 22 4.41 23.61 -1.32
N PHE A 23 4.78 23.95 -2.57
CA PHE A 23 4.55 23.07 -3.71
C PHE A 23 5.47 21.83 -3.68
N THR A 24 6.72 21.99 -3.22
CA THR A 24 7.66 20.86 -3.06
C THR A 24 7.31 19.96 -1.86
N SER A 25 6.71 20.50 -0.80
CA SER A 25 6.33 19.71 0.38
C SER A 25 5.06 18.88 0.17
N LEU A 26 4.13 19.34 -0.66
CA LEU A 26 2.89 18.60 -0.98
C LEU A 26 3.16 17.27 -1.70
N GLY A 27 4.26 17.14 -2.45
CA GLY A 27 4.67 15.87 -3.06
C GLY A 27 5.28 14.85 -2.08
N LEU A 28 5.74 15.31 -0.91
CA LEU A 28 6.40 14.46 0.10
C LEU A 28 5.45 14.01 1.23
N CYS A 29 4.26 14.59 1.32
CA CYS A 29 3.27 14.20 2.32
C CYS A 29 2.50 12.94 1.90
N GLY A 30 3.03 11.77 2.24
CA GLY A 30 2.19 10.75 2.91
C GLY A 30 1.52 9.64 2.09
N CYS A 31 1.78 9.47 0.80
CA CYS A 31 1.31 8.28 0.07
C CYS A 31 2.45 7.27 -0.09
N SER A 32 2.59 6.32 0.85
CA SER A 32 3.56 5.22 0.73
C SER A 32 3.37 4.43 -0.57
N ASP A 33 2.11 4.14 -0.93
CA ASP A 33 1.75 3.46 -2.18
C ASP A 33 2.25 4.20 -3.43
N PHE A 34 2.26 5.54 -3.41
CA PHE A 34 2.69 6.36 -4.55
C PHE A 34 4.20 6.30 -4.74
N TRP A 35 4.96 6.53 -3.68
CA TRP A 35 6.42 6.49 -3.75
C TRP A 35 6.92 5.07 -4.05
N GLU A 36 6.29 4.03 -3.51
CA GLU A 36 6.59 2.64 -3.87
C GLU A 36 6.33 2.32 -5.34
N THR A 37 5.35 2.97 -5.96
CA THR A 37 5.06 2.78 -7.39
C THR A 37 6.11 3.50 -8.23
N ILE A 38 6.40 4.77 -7.94
CA ILE A 38 7.37 5.58 -8.68
C ILE A 38 8.80 5.05 -8.59
N THR A 39 9.22 4.56 -7.42
CA THR A 39 10.60 4.07 -7.23
C THR A 39 10.75 2.58 -7.54
N SER A 40 9.67 1.89 -7.93
CA SER A 40 9.74 0.48 -8.30
C SER A 40 10.62 0.27 -9.53
N HIS A 41 11.32 -0.87 -9.57
CA HIS A 41 12.18 -1.23 -10.69
C HIS A 41 11.39 -1.36 -12.01
N ASP A 42 10.17 -1.90 -11.93
CA ASP A 42 9.26 -2.11 -13.06
C ASP A 42 8.18 -1.02 -13.11
N PHE A 43 8.59 0.24 -13.14
CA PHE A 43 7.65 1.35 -13.19
C PHE A 43 6.83 1.35 -14.50
N GLU A 44 5.52 1.21 -14.37
CA GLU A 44 4.57 1.44 -15.45
C GLU A 44 3.72 2.68 -15.15
N PHE A 45 3.69 3.63 -16.09
CA PHE A 45 2.95 4.89 -15.90
C PHE A 45 1.44 4.67 -15.60
N LYS A 46 0.87 3.56 -16.09
CA LYS A 46 -0.52 3.17 -15.83
C LYS A 46 -0.77 2.77 -14.37
N ALA A 47 0.23 2.22 -13.69
CA ALA A 47 0.12 1.77 -12.30
C ALA A 47 -0.14 2.92 -11.30
N LEU A 48 0.12 4.17 -11.71
CA LEU A 48 -0.22 5.36 -10.92
C LEU A 48 -1.74 5.57 -10.77
N TYR A 49 -2.55 5.02 -11.67
CA TYR A 49 -3.99 5.24 -11.72
C TYR A 49 -4.79 3.94 -11.71
N GLU A 50 -4.26 2.88 -12.33
CA GLU A 50 -4.90 1.57 -12.42
C GLU A 50 -4.20 0.58 -11.48
N LYS A 51 -4.86 0.22 -10.38
CA LYS A 51 -4.38 -0.86 -9.51
C LYS A 51 -4.67 -2.20 -10.18
N PRO A 52 -3.66 -3.06 -10.41
CA PRO A 52 -3.86 -4.35 -11.03
C PRO A 52 -4.73 -5.24 -10.15
N ASN A 53 -5.49 -6.15 -10.76
CA ASN A 53 -6.30 -7.10 -10.00
C ASN A 53 -5.39 -7.98 -9.13
N PRO A 54 -5.57 -8.00 -7.80
CA PRO A 54 -4.65 -8.70 -6.91
C PRO A 54 -4.59 -10.21 -7.19
N LEU A 55 -5.71 -10.83 -7.56
CA LEU A 55 -5.75 -12.27 -7.85
C LEU A 55 -4.92 -12.64 -9.09
N VAL A 56 -4.90 -11.76 -10.09
CA VAL A 56 -4.09 -11.95 -11.31
C VAL A 56 -2.61 -11.83 -10.97
N VAL A 57 -2.22 -10.83 -10.19
CA VAL A 57 -0.83 -10.64 -9.75
C VAL A 57 -0.32 -11.83 -8.94
N LEU A 58 -1.14 -12.36 -8.03
CA LEU A 58 -0.76 -13.53 -7.22
C LEU A 58 -0.58 -14.80 -8.05
N ARG A 59 -1.27 -14.92 -9.19
CA ARG A 59 -1.13 -16.04 -10.12
C ARG A 59 0.10 -15.88 -11.03
N ASP A 60 0.29 -14.68 -11.58
CA ASP A 60 1.19 -14.49 -12.72
C ASP A 60 2.57 -13.93 -12.32
N SER A 61 2.67 -13.28 -11.16
CA SER A 61 3.92 -12.63 -10.72
C SER A 61 4.66 -13.45 -9.67
N THR A 62 5.97 -13.61 -9.89
CA THR A 62 6.94 -14.13 -8.92
C THR A 62 7.61 -13.02 -8.10
N ASP A 63 7.42 -11.76 -8.50
CA ASP A 63 7.99 -10.60 -7.81
C ASP A 63 7.37 -10.41 -6.42
N GLY A 64 8.21 -10.44 -5.39
CA GLY A 64 7.77 -10.40 -3.98
C GLY A 64 7.06 -9.11 -3.59
N ASP A 65 7.43 -7.97 -4.19
CA ASP A 65 6.83 -6.67 -3.85
C ASP A 65 5.44 -6.54 -4.48
N LYS A 66 5.30 -6.93 -5.76
CA LYS A 66 3.99 -7.00 -6.44
C LYS A 66 3.06 -7.98 -5.73
N ARG A 67 3.55 -9.15 -5.32
CA ARG A 67 2.79 -10.13 -4.55
C ARG A 67 2.37 -9.60 -3.19
N ALA A 68 3.27 -8.98 -2.43
CA ALA A 68 2.95 -8.40 -1.12
C ALA A 68 1.89 -7.30 -1.24
N ARG A 69 1.99 -6.42 -2.25
CA ARG A 69 0.94 -5.42 -2.54
C ARG A 69 -0.39 -6.07 -2.90
N ALA A 70 -0.36 -7.11 -3.72
CA ALA A 70 -1.57 -7.85 -4.07
C ALA A 70 -2.23 -8.50 -2.85
N LEU A 71 -1.45 -9.10 -1.94
CA LEU A 71 -1.95 -9.66 -0.68
C LEU A 71 -2.63 -8.61 0.19
N ARG A 72 -1.99 -7.43 0.39
CA ARG A 72 -2.60 -6.31 1.13
C ARG A 72 -3.88 -5.77 0.49
N ALA A 73 -3.96 -5.84 -0.84
CA ALA A 73 -5.10 -5.35 -1.59
C ALA A 73 -6.30 -6.32 -1.59
N LEU A 74 -6.12 -7.57 -1.13
CA LEU A 74 -7.24 -8.51 -0.97
C LEU A 74 -8.22 -7.98 0.07
N LYS A 75 -9.50 -7.98 -0.29
CA LYS A 75 -10.61 -7.56 0.56
C LYS A 75 -11.50 -8.75 0.85
N GLU A 76 -12.17 -8.70 1.99
CA GLU A 76 -13.11 -9.71 2.45
C GLU A 76 -14.32 -9.85 1.49
N PRO A 77 -14.44 -10.96 0.73
CA PRO A 77 -15.47 -11.09 -0.31
C PRO A 77 -16.91 -10.95 0.19
N LEU A 78 -17.28 -11.57 1.32
CA LEU A 78 -18.65 -11.51 1.85
C LEU A 78 -19.13 -10.08 2.12
N ARG A 79 -18.20 -9.18 2.45
CA ARG A 79 -18.50 -7.77 2.74
C ARG A 79 -18.47 -6.89 1.50
N ASN A 80 -17.98 -7.41 0.39
CA ASN A 80 -17.83 -6.69 -0.87
C ASN A 80 -18.67 -7.31 -2.00
N GLY A 81 -19.75 -8.03 -1.65
CA GLY A 81 -20.69 -8.60 -2.62
C GLY A 81 -20.22 -9.90 -3.30
N GLY A 82 -19.21 -10.56 -2.74
CA GLY A 82 -18.74 -11.88 -3.18
C GLY A 82 -19.51 -13.04 -2.52
N THR A 83 -19.13 -14.25 -2.89
CA THR A 83 -19.75 -15.49 -2.38
C THR A 83 -18.96 -16.10 -1.21
N GLU A 84 -19.58 -17.04 -0.49
CA GLU A 84 -18.88 -17.86 0.51
C GLU A 84 -17.69 -18.64 -0.09
N GLN A 85 -17.79 -19.03 -1.36
CA GLN A 85 -16.71 -19.72 -2.06
C GLN A 85 -15.50 -18.79 -2.25
N ASP A 86 -15.76 -17.53 -2.65
CA ASP A 86 -14.71 -16.52 -2.78
C ASP A 86 -14.08 -16.20 -1.44
N GLN A 87 -14.88 -16.09 -0.38
CA GLN A 87 -14.41 -15.86 0.98
C GLN A 87 -13.44 -16.95 1.43
N GLN A 88 -13.82 -18.22 1.25
CA GLN A 88 -12.96 -19.34 1.59
C GLN A 88 -11.68 -19.33 0.74
N ALA A 89 -11.78 -19.08 -0.57
CA ALA A 89 -10.61 -19.02 -1.44
C ALA A 89 -9.62 -17.92 -1.02
N VAL A 90 -10.12 -16.73 -0.66
CA VAL A 90 -9.28 -15.63 -0.18
C VAL A 90 -8.64 -15.96 1.17
N LEU A 91 -9.38 -16.57 2.10
CA LEU A 91 -8.84 -17.02 3.38
C LEU A 91 -7.75 -18.08 3.20
N ASP A 92 -7.94 -19.03 2.29
CA ASP A 92 -6.96 -20.07 1.98
C ASP A 92 -5.67 -19.46 1.40
N ILE A 93 -5.80 -18.53 0.45
CA ILE A 93 -4.67 -17.80 -0.14
C ILE A 93 -3.90 -17.05 0.95
N LEU A 94 -4.59 -16.27 1.79
CA LEU A 94 -3.96 -15.50 2.85
C LEU A 94 -3.31 -16.38 3.91
N THR A 95 -3.93 -17.50 4.29
CA THR A 95 -3.37 -18.44 5.27
C THR A 95 -2.11 -19.11 4.73
N ALA A 96 -2.15 -19.56 3.47
CA ALA A 96 -0.98 -20.14 2.81
C ALA A 96 0.15 -19.11 2.69
N ALA A 97 -0.18 -17.88 2.32
CA ALA A 97 0.80 -16.80 2.22
C ALA A 97 1.42 -16.47 3.58
N ALA A 98 0.63 -16.35 4.65
CA ALA A 98 1.13 -16.04 5.98
C ALA A 98 2.09 -17.11 6.54
N THR A 99 1.93 -18.37 6.14
CA THR A 99 2.67 -19.51 6.70
C THR A 99 3.83 -19.99 5.84
N LYS A 100 3.68 -19.97 4.51
CA LYS A 100 4.59 -20.69 3.58
C LYS A 100 5.28 -19.79 2.57
N GLU A 101 4.89 -18.52 2.43
CA GLU A 101 5.58 -17.63 1.49
C GLU A 101 7.07 -17.53 1.84
N PRO A 102 7.98 -17.71 0.87
CA PRO A 102 9.41 -17.56 1.11
C PRO A 102 9.75 -16.12 1.50
N GLN A 103 9.09 -15.14 0.86
CA GLN A 103 9.39 -13.74 1.07
C GLN A 103 8.77 -13.22 2.39
N PRO A 104 9.58 -12.70 3.34
CA PRO A 104 9.05 -12.20 4.61
C PRO A 104 8.01 -11.09 4.46
N LEU A 105 8.19 -10.22 3.46
CA LEU A 105 7.24 -9.13 3.17
C LEU A 105 5.86 -9.66 2.75
N CYS A 106 5.80 -10.76 2.01
CA CYS A 106 4.54 -11.41 1.64
C CYS A 106 3.85 -12.03 2.86
N ARG A 107 4.61 -12.66 3.77
CA ARG A 107 4.04 -13.18 5.03
C ARG A 107 3.43 -12.06 5.87
N LEU A 108 4.15 -10.95 6.03
CA LEU A 108 3.67 -9.78 6.76
C LEU A 108 2.41 -9.20 6.11
N ALA A 109 2.42 -9.01 4.79
CA ALA A 109 1.27 -8.50 4.04
C ALA A 109 0.01 -9.38 4.22
N ALA A 110 0.17 -10.70 4.21
CA ALA A 110 -0.93 -11.62 4.44
C ALA A 110 -1.48 -11.55 5.88
N ILE A 111 -0.59 -11.46 6.88
CA ILE A 111 -0.96 -11.28 8.29
C ILE A 111 -1.72 -9.96 8.49
N GLU A 112 -1.23 -8.87 7.90
CA GLU A 112 -1.90 -7.56 7.92
C GLU A 112 -3.29 -7.63 7.28
N ALA A 113 -3.43 -8.27 6.13
CA ALA A 113 -4.72 -8.45 5.47
C ALA A 113 -5.70 -9.26 6.34
N LEU A 114 -5.26 -10.40 6.88
CA LEU A 114 -6.05 -11.24 7.79
C LEU A 114 -6.51 -10.46 9.03
N GLY A 115 -5.67 -9.57 9.58
CA GLY A 115 -6.04 -8.73 10.72
C GLY A 115 -7.18 -7.74 10.44
N HIS A 116 -7.45 -7.42 9.17
CA HIS A 116 -8.56 -6.56 8.77
C HIS A 116 -9.87 -7.32 8.47
N PHE A 117 -9.82 -8.65 8.38
CA PHE A 117 -11.00 -9.48 8.09
C PHE A 117 -11.85 -9.62 9.36
N GLN A 118 -13.17 -9.56 9.21
CA GLN A 118 -14.11 -9.74 10.33
C GLN A 118 -14.52 -11.20 10.52
N ASP A 119 -14.23 -12.05 9.55
CA ASP A 119 -14.45 -13.49 9.63
C ASP A 119 -13.65 -14.12 10.80
N PRO A 120 -14.31 -14.83 11.74
CA PRO A 120 -13.62 -15.51 12.83
C PRO A 120 -12.59 -16.55 12.35
N ARG A 121 -12.75 -17.09 11.13
CA ARG A 121 -11.77 -18.00 10.51
C ARG A 121 -10.40 -17.34 10.31
N ALA A 122 -10.35 -16.02 10.13
CA ALA A 122 -9.09 -15.28 10.01
C ALA A 122 -8.27 -15.33 11.31
N VAL A 123 -8.93 -15.42 12.48
CA VAL A 123 -8.24 -15.55 13.77
C VAL A 123 -7.49 -16.89 13.85
N GLU A 124 -8.11 -17.98 13.38
CA GLU A 124 -7.47 -19.29 13.32
C GLU A 124 -6.30 -19.30 12.33
N ALA A 125 -6.44 -18.62 11.20
CA ALA A 125 -5.34 -18.42 10.25
C ALA A 125 -4.15 -17.66 10.88
N LEU A 126 -4.41 -16.59 11.64
CA LEU A 126 -3.38 -15.83 12.35
C LEU A 126 -2.68 -16.65 13.44
N LYS A 127 -3.41 -17.45 14.21
CA LYS A 127 -2.82 -18.40 15.17
C LYS A 127 -1.90 -19.39 14.48
N SER A 128 -2.35 -19.97 13.36
CA SER A 128 -1.54 -20.88 12.55
C SER A 128 -0.25 -20.22 12.07
N ALA A 129 -0.33 -18.98 11.57
CA ALA A 129 0.85 -18.21 11.16
C ALA A 129 1.82 -17.97 12.33
N PHE A 130 1.32 -17.60 13.50
CA PHE A 130 2.12 -17.38 14.70
C PHE A 130 2.88 -18.64 15.15
N PHE A 131 2.21 -19.79 15.23
CA PHE A 131 2.85 -21.03 15.66
C PHE A 131 3.84 -21.57 14.62
N ASN A 132 3.57 -21.38 13.32
CA ASN A 132 4.51 -21.75 12.25
C ASN A 132 5.74 -20.82 12.18
N ALA A 133 5.66 -19.60 12.70
CA ALA A 133 6.81 -18.71 12.79
C ALA A 133 7.87 -19.21 13.80
N GLY A 134 7.58 -20.22 14.63
CA GLY A 134 8.58 -20.80 15.52
C GLY A 134 9.53 -21.81 14.85
N THR A 135 9.23 -22.23 13.61
CA THR A 135 9.90 -23.36 12.95
C THR A 135 10.85 -22.94 11.82
N PHE A 136 11.55 -21.81 11.95
CA PHE A 136 12.55 -21.34 10.99
C PHE A 136 13.83 -22.18 10.97
#